data_AF-A0A5S3UKR7-F1
#
_entry.id   AF-A0A5S3UKR7-F1
#
_cell.length_a   1.000
_cell.length_b   1.000
_cell.length_c   1.000
_cell.angle_alpha   90.00
_cell.angle_beta   90.00
_cell.angle_gamma   90.00
#
_symmetry.space_group_name_H-M   'P 1'
#
loop_
_entity.id
_entity.type
_entity.pdbx_description
1 polymer ?
#
loop_
_entity_poly.entity_id
_entity_poly.type
_entity_poly.pdbx_seq_one_letter_code
_entity_poly.pdbx_strand_id
1 'polypeptide(L)'
;MNPNNTDLFVFVAIAALVTVHDKPLLKRACQHALNDGISMQELCDILPHISVYSGMPKALLALDILNSLDDIQGSNSLLIKRTEQQLKTALTLGQLPFDKEQQNNAVFELASLGALFALDDASSLVSEQLKRCVILGCSREQLELLVIELARKVSSHIAMRAKCYLEKHFAKVG
;
A
#
# COMPACT_ATOMS: atom_id res chain seq x y z
N MET A 1 -5.58 -17.90 2.31
CA MET A 1 -6.95 -17.32 2.33
C MET A 1 -7.11 -16.55 1.03
N ASN A 2 -8.23 -16.71 0.33
CA ASN A 2 -8.55 -15.86 -0.81
C ASN A 2 -9.14 -14.57 -0.23
N PRO A 3 -8.42 -13.44 -0.19
CA PRO A 3 -8.96 -12.22 0.38
C PRO A 3 -10.19 -11.82 -0.44
N ASN A 4 -11.28 -11.41 0.22
CA ASN A 4 -12.37 -10.79 -0.53
C ASN A 4 -11.80 -9.57 -1.27
N ASN A 5 -12.30 -9.27 -2.48
CA ASN A 5 -11.77 -8.15 -3.28
C ASN A 5 -11.74 -6.82 -2.50
N THR A 6 -12.65 -6.64 -1.52
CA THR A 6 -12.71 -5.47 -0.63
C THR A 6 -11.48 -5.35 0.28
N ASP A 7 -10.97 -6.47 0.80
CA ASP A 7 -9.81 -6.54 1.71
C ASP A 7 -8.51 -6.27 0.94
N LEU A 8 -8.49 -6.55 -0.36
CA LEU A 8 -7.33 -6.33 -1.21
C LEU A 8 -7.07 -4.83 -1.46
N PHE A 9 -8.13 -4.06 -1.65
CA PHE A 9 -8.05 -2.66 -2.06
C PHE A 9 -7.83 -1.69 -0.90
N VAL A 10 -8.04 -2.13 0.34
CA VAL A 10 -7.76 -1.30 1.53
C VAL A 10 -6.28 -0.90 1.61
N PHE A 11 -5.37 -1.83 1.29
CA PHE A 11 -3.92 -1.60 1.34
C PHE A 11 -3.47 -0.65 0.23
N VAL A 12 -4.15 -0.66 -0.92
CA VAL A 12 -3.93 0.28 -2.02
C VAL A 12 -4.29 1.70 -1.59
N ALA A 13 -5.46 1.88 -0.98
CA ALA A 13 -5.89 3.18 -0.48
C ALA A 13 -4.95 3.68 0.62
N ILE A 14 -4.60 2.83 1.59
CA ILE A 14 -3.66 3.16 2.67
C ILE A 14 -2.30 3.57 2.07
N ALA A 15 -1.75 2.80 1.14
CA ALA A 15 -0.48 3.12 0.49
C ALA A 15 -0.50 4.48 -0.21
N ALA A 16 -1.58 4.79 -0.94
CA ALA A 16 -1.75 6.09 -1.57
C ALA A 16 -1.80 7.23 -0.53
N LEU A 17 -2.53 7.03 0.58
CA LEU A 17 -2.68 8.00 1.67
C LEU A 17 -1.37 8.24 2.43
N VAL A 18 -0.57 7.19 2.66
CA VAL A 18 0.80 7.30 3.17
C VAL A 18 1.64 8.15 2.23
N THR A 19 1.58 7.90 0.92
CA THR A 19 2.37 8.63 -0.08
C THR A 19 1.98 10.10 -0.17
N VAL A 20 0.69 10.45 -0.12
CA VAL A 20 0.27 11.86 -0.11
C VAL A 20 0.36 12.53 1.25
N HIS A 21 0.71 11.77 2.30
CA HIS A 21 0.87 12.27 3.67
C HIS A 21 -0.43 12.84 4.27
N ASP A 22 -1.59 12.29 3.90
CA ASP A 22 -2.90 12.71 4.44
C ASP A 22 -3.18 12.00 5.77
N LYS A 23 -2.64 12.54 6.87
CA LYS A 23 -2.73 11.91 8.20
C LYS A 23 -4.16 11.68 8.68
N PRO A 24 -5.09 12.65 8.59
CA PRO A 24 -6.46 12.44 9.06
C PRO A 24 -7.17 11.32 8.29
N LEU A 25 -7.04 11.29 6.96
CA LEU A 25 -7.69 10.28 6.14
C LEU A 25 -7.02 8.92 6.28
N LEU A 26 -5.69 8.88 6.39
CA LEU A 26 -4.92 7.67 6.71
C LEU A 26 -5.36 7.06 8.04
N LYS A 27 -5.47 7.88 9.11
CA LYS A 27 -5.92 7.39 10.42
C LYS A 27 -7.31 6.77 10.35
N ARG A 28 -8.25 7.41 9.63
CA ARG A 28 -9.60 6.86 9.40
C ARG A 28 -9.56 5.56 8.60
N ALA A 29 -8.77 5.51 7.52
CA ALA A 29 -8.64 4.31 6.70
C ALA A 29 -8.08 3.12 7.51
N CYS A 30 -7.06 3.34 8.34
CA CYS A 30 -6.51 2.31 9.22
C CYS A 30 -7.52 1.87 10.29
N GLN A 31 -8.24 2.80 10.92
CA GLN A 31 -9.28 2.44 11.90
C GLN A 31 -10.39 1.60 11.25
N HIS A 32 -10.85 1.99 10.06
CA HIS A 32 -11.85 1.21 9.32
C HIS A 32 -11.32 -0.18 8.97
N ALA A 33 -10.07 -0.30 8.53
CA ALA A 33 -9.45 -1.58 8.24
C ALA A 33 -9.45 -2.50 9.48
N LEU A 34 -9.05 -1.97 10.65
CA LEU A 34 -9.07 -2.71 11.92
C LEU A 34 -10.49 -3.16 12.30
N ASN A 35 -11.48 -2.27 12.15
CA ASN A 35 -12.88 -2.58 12.43
C ASN A 35 -13.45 -3.65 11.48
N ASP A 36 -12.96 -3.69 10.24
CA ASP A 36 -13.34 -4.67 9.21
C ASP A 36 -12.60 -6.01 9.38
N GLY A 37 -11.74 -6.15 10.39
CA GLY A 37 -11.08 -7.39 10.76
C GLY A 37 -9.65 -7.57 10.23
N ILE A 38 -9.09 -6.54 9.57
CA ILE A 38 -7.68 -6.55 9.17
C ILE A 38 -6.83 -6.38 10.42
N SER A 39 -5.82 -7.22 10.57
CA SER A 39 -4.98 -7.22 11.75
C SER A 39 -3.99 -6.04 11.75
N MET A 40 -3.57 -5.62 12.95
CA MET A 40 -2.46 -4.67 13.11
C MET A 40 -1.18 -5.18 12.43
N GLN A 41 -0.96 -6.51 12.44
CA GLN A 41 0.15 -7.17 11.76
C GLN A 41 0.13 -6.89 10.26
N GLU A 42 -1.00 -7.12 9.58
CA GLU A 42 -1.13 -6.88 8.14
C GLU A 42 -0.92 -5.39 7.77
N LEU A 43 -1.43 -4.48 8.61
CA LEU A 43 -1.19 -3.04 8.42
C LEU A 43 0.28 -2.66 8.60
N CYS A 44 0.99 -3.28 9.54
CA CYS A 44 2.42 -3.05 9.72
C CYS A 44 3.26 -3.65 8.59
N ASP A 45 2.88 -4.83 8.09
CA ASP A 45 3.63 -5.58 7.08
C ASP A 45 3.69 -4.86 5.73
N ILE A 46 2.68 -4.03 5.38
CA ILE A 46 2.69 -3.25 4.13
C ILE A 46 3.63 -2.04 4.18
N LEU A 47 3.93 -1.49 5.36
CA LEU A 47 4.71 -0.26 5.48
C LEU A 47 6.15 -0.36 4.94
N PRO A 48 6.88 -1.47 5.15
CA PRO A 48 8.13 -1.74 4.43
C PRO A 48 8.03 -1.57 2.92
N HIS A 49 7.01 -2.15 2.28
CA HIS A 49 6.83 -2.04 0.84
C HIS A 49 6.57 -0.60 0.41
N ILE A 50 5.66 0.08 1.11
CA ILE A 50 5.30 1.46 0.82
C ILE A 50 6.53 2.37 0.98
N SER A 51 7.39 2.12 1.97
CA SER A 51 8.58 2.93 2.25
C SER A 51 9.58 3.01 1.09
N VAL A 52 9.63 1.99 0.23
CA VAL A 52 10.50 1.97 -0.97
C VAL A 52 10.03 2.98 -2.01
N TYR A 53 8.73 3.22 -2.11
CA TYR A 53 8.15 4.11 -3.12
C TYR A 53 7.83 5.49 -2.55
N SER A 54 7.32 5.56 -1.32
CA SER A 54 6.90 6.80 -0.66
C SER A 54 8.01 7.49 0.12
N GLY A 55 9.10 6.76 0.40
CA GLY A 55 10.15 7.14 1.33
C GLY A 55 9.85 6.71 2.77
N MET A 56 10.92 6.38 3.49
CA MET A 56 10.89 5.89 4.87
C MET A 56 10.26 6.86 5.89
N PRO A 57 10.46 8.20 5.83
CA PRO A 57 9.81 9.12 6.77
C PRO A 57 8.27 9.04 6.74
N LYS A 58 7.66 8.79 5.57
CA LYS A 58 6.20 8.65 5.46
C LYS A 58 5.72 7.31 6.04
N ALA A 59 6.49 6.24 5.87
CA ALA A 59 6.17 4.94 6.45
C ALA A 59 6.28 4.95 7.98
N LEU A 60 7.31 5.59 8.55
CA LEU A 60 7.42 5.77 10.01
C LEU A 60 6.23 6.55 10.58
N LEU A 61 5.81 7.59 9.88
CA LEU A 61 4.65 8.36 10.31
C LEU A 61 3.36 7.52 10.29
N ALA A 62 3.18 6.70 9.27
CA ALA A 62 2.06 5.76 9.20
C ALA A 62 2.10 4.78 10.38
N LEU A 63 3.30 4.33 10.77
CA LEU A 63 3.51 3.47 11.93
C LEU A 63 3.14 4.17 13.25
N ASP A 64 3.46 5.46 13.41
CA ASP A 64 3.03 6.26 14.57
C ASP A 64 1.50 6.38 14.64
N ILE A 65 0.85 6.52 13.48
CA ILE A 65 -0.62 6.51 13.41
C ILE A 65 -1.17 5.16 13.88
N LEU A 66 -0.63 4.04 13.39
CA LEU A 66 -1.03 2.69 13.83
C LEU A 66 -0.84 2.50 15.33
N ASN A 67 0.28 2.96 15.88
CA ASN A 67 0.54 2.91 17.33
C ASN A 67 -0.50 3.72 18.13
N SER A 68 -1.01 4.83 17.58
CA SER A 68 -2.08 5.62 18.20
C SER A 68 -3.47 4.98 18.15
N LEU A 69 -3.64 3.92 17.35
CA LEU A 69 -4.89 3.16 17.18
C LEU A 69 -4.89 1.85 17.97
N ASP A 70 -3.83 1.54 18.72
CA ASP A 70 -3.75 0.30 19.50
C ASP A 70 -4.70 0.37 20.71
N ASP A 71 -5.91 -0.17 20.55
CA ASP A 71 -7.00 -0.11 21.52
C ASP A 71 -6.65 -0.74 22.88
N ILE A 72 -5.85 -1.80 22.86
CA ILE A 72 -5.37 -2.46 24.08
C ILE A 72 -3.94 -1.96 24.31
N GLN A 73 -3.82 -0.84 25.02
CA GLN A 73 -2.56 -0.12 25.28
C GLN A 73 -1.34 -1.06 25.40
N GLY A 74 -0.57 -1.17 24.32
CA GLY A 74 0.71 -1.86 24.29
C GLY A 74 0.70 -3.31 23.81
N SER A 75 -0.45 -3.87 23.41
CA SER A 75 -0.52 -5.24 22.87
C SER A 75 0.32 -5.41 21.62
N ASN A 76 0.35 -4.37 20.78
CA ASN A 76 1.13 -4.35 19.54
C ASN A 76 2.47 -3.62 19.70
N SER A 77 2.88 -3.23 20.91
CA SER A 77 4.09 -2.44 21.14
C SER A 77 5.36 -3.10 20.58
N LEU A 78 5.48 -4.43 20.72
CA LEU A 78 6.61 -5.19 20.18
C LEU A 78 6.59 -5.24 18.65
N LEU A 79 5.41 -5.39 18.05
CA LEU A 79 5.23 -5.36 16.61
C LEU A 79 5.64 -4.00 16.05
N ILE A 80 5.10 -2.91 16.59
CA ILE A 80 5.42 -1.55 16.19
C ILE A 80 6.93 -1.30 16.25
N LYS A 81 7.58 -1.62 17.38
CA LYS A 81 9.03 -1.46 17.55
C LYS A 81 9.83 -2.30 16.55
N ARG A 82 9.38 -3.53 16.27
CA ARG A 82 10.04 -4.41 15.28
C ARG A 82 9.96 -3.80 13.88
N THR A 83 8.77 -3.35 13.45
CA THR A 83 8.57 -2.73 12.14
C THR A 83 9.38 -1.44 12.02
N GLU A 84 9.42 -0.62 13.07
CA GLU A 84 10.25 0.58 13.13
C GLU A 84 11.74 0.25 12.94
N GLN A 85 12.23 -0.75 13.66
CA GLN A 85 13.62 -1.21 13.58
C GLN A 85 13.94 -1.78 12.20
N GLN A 86 13.02 -2.54 11.59
CA GLN A 86 13.16 -3.08 10.24
C GLN A 86 13.33 -1.96 9.21
N LEU A 87 12.48 -0.93 9.25
CA LEU A 87 12.57 0.23 8.36
C LEU A 87 13.89 0.99 8.55
N LYS A 88 14.29 1.23 9.80
CA LYS A 88 15.56 1.92 10.12
C LYS A 88 16.78 1.13 9.67
N THR A 89 16.79 -0.17 9.93
CA THR A 89 17.90 -1.06 9.59
C THR A 89 18.09 -1.14 8.08
N ALA A 90 17.00 -1.32 7.32
CA ALA A 90 17.04 -1.36 5.87
C ALA A 90 17.63 -0.08 5.27
N LEU A 91 17.23 1.09 5.79
CA LEU A 91 17.80 2.38 5.37
C LEU A 91 19.30 2.46 5.67
N THR A 92 19.72 2.06 6.87
CA THR A 92 21.15 2.10 7.25
C THR A 92 22.02 1.15 6.44
N LEU A 93 21.49 0.00 6.04
CA LEU A 93 22.22 -1.03 5.32
C LEU A 93 22.08 -0.92 3.80
N GLY A 94 21.23 -0.02 3.29
CA GLY A 94 20.92 0.09 1.86
C GLY A 94 20.24 -1.17 1.30
N GLN A 95 19.43 -1.84 2.11
CA GLN A 95 18.74 -3.09 1.75
C GLN A 95 17.23 -2.86 1.61
N LEU A 96 16.54 -3.78 0.93
CA LEU A 96 15.08 -3.77 0.91
C LEU A 96 14.54 -4.10 2.32
N PRO A 97 13.53 -3.36 2.80
CA PRO A 97 12.97 -3.57 4.13
C PRO A 97 12.00 -4.75 4.20
N PHE A 98 11.91 -5.62 3.19
CA PHE A 98 10.98 -6.74 3.12
C PHE A 98 11.65 -7.96 2.48
N ASP A 99 11.10 -9.14 2.73
CA ASP A 99 11.64 -10.41 2.22
C ASP A 99 11.08 -10.81 0.84
N LYS A 100 11.56 -11.94 0.31
CA LYS A 100 11.13 -12.46 -0.99
C LYS A 100 9.70 -12.98 -1.01
N GLU A 101 9.16 -13.42 0.12
CA GLU A 101 7.78 -13.91 0.19
C GLU A 101 6.82 -12.75 0.05
N GLN A 102 7.05 -11.67 0.78
CA GLN A 102 6.31 -10.42 0.63
C GLN A 102 6.51 -9.83 -0.77
N GLN A 103 7.72 -9.94 -1.33
CA GLN A 103 8.00 -9.54 -2.70
C GLN A 103 7.12 -10.29 -3.74
N ASN A 104 6.74 -11.54 -3.52
CA ASN A 104 6.00 -12.38 -4.47
C ASN A 104 4.50 -12.52 -4.14
N ASN A 105 3.94 -11.53 -3.45
CA ASN A 105 2.55 -11.56 -3.01
C ASN A 105 1.76 -10.38 -3.61
N ALA A 106 0.61 -10.71 -4.20
CA ALA A 106 -0.23 -9.78 -4.95
C ALA A 106 -0.73 -8.60 -4.09
N VAL A 107 -0.96 -8.80 -2.79
CA VAL A 107 -1.40 -7.74 -1.88
C VAL A 107 -0.38 -6.61 -1.80
N PHE A 108 0.91 -6.97 -1.63
CA PHE A 108 1.98 -5.99 -1.53
C PHE A 108 2.28 -5.31 -2.87
N GLU A 109 2.14 -6.04 -3.98
CA GLU A 109 2.25 -5.47 -5.32
C GLU A 109 1.13 -4.45 -5.61
N LEU A 110 -0.10 -4.75 -5.23
CA LEU A 110 -1.22 -3.81 -5.35
C LEU A 110 -1.04 -2.60 -4.42
N ALA A 111 -0.57 -2.80 -3.19
CA ALA A 111 -0.22 -1.70 -2.28
C ALA A 111 0.85 -0.79 -2.91
N SER A 112 1.85 -1.38 -3.58
CA SER A 112 2.88 -0.64 -4.31
C SER A 112 2.28 0.21 -5.44
N LEU A 113 1.29 -0.30 -6.18
CA LEU A 113 0.54 0.50 -7.16
C LEU A 113 -0.18 1.68 -6.51
N GLY A 114 -0.81 1.49 -5.35
CA GLY A 114 -1.42 2.59 -4.59
C GLY A 114 -0.44 3.71 -4.29
N ALA A 115 0.76 3.36 -3.82
CA ALA A 115 1.83 4.34 -3.59
C ALA A 115 2.29 5.01 -4.90
N LEU A 116 2.53 4.24 -5.96
CA LEU A 116 3.01 4.76 -7.23
C LEU A 116 1.99 5.66 -7.95
N PHE A 117 0.70 5.33 -7.90
CA PHE A 117 -0.36 6.19 -8.46
C PHE A 117 -0.47 7.54 -7.73
N ALA A 118 -0.04 7.62 -6.47
CA ALA A 118 0.01 8.87 -5.74
C ALA A 118 1.22 9.76 -6.11
N LEU A 119 2.22 9.23 -6.82
CA LEU A 119 3.39 9.99 -7.27
C LEU A 119 3.16 10.66 -8.64
N ASP A 120 3.70 11.86 -8.82
CA ASP A 120 3.56 12.63 -10.07
C ASP A 120 4.41 12.08 -11.21
N ASP A 121 5.58 11.50 -10.91
CA ASP A 121 6.51 10.93 -11.89
C ASP A 121 6.92 9.50 -11.52
N ALA A 122 6.08 8.54 -11.92
CA ALA A 122 6.31 7.12 -11.63
C ALA A 122 6.01 6.21 -12.85
N SER A 123 6.00 6.76 -14.06
CA SER A 123 5.46 6.07 -15.24
C SER A 123 6.14 4.73 -15.57
N SER A 124 7.47 4.66 -15.48
CA SER A 124 8.24 3.44 -15.71
C SER A 124 7.96 2.41 -14.62
N LEU A 125 8.01 2.82 -13.35
CA LEU A 125 7.75 1.96 -12.19
C LEU A 125 6.32 1.41 -12.19
N VAL A 126 5.33 2.24 -12.50
CA VAL A 126 3.93 1.81 -12.64
C VAL A 126 3.79 0.76 -13.74
N SER A 127 4.46 0.95 -14.89
CA SER A 127 4.39 -0.02 -15.98
C SER A 127 4.99 -1.37 -15.59
N GLU A 128 6.09 -1.40 -14.84
CA GLU A 128 6.69 -2.64 -14.36
C GLU A 128 5.82 -3.31 -13.29
N GLN A 129 5.28 -2.55 -12.33
CA GLN A 129 4.41 -3.12 -11.30
C GLN A 129 3.06 -3.61 -11.83
N LEU A 130 2.52 -3.00 -12.88
CA LEU A 130 1.32 -3.53 -13.55
C LEU A 130 1.60 -4.89 -14.20
N LYS A 131 2.73 -5.05 -14.90
CA LYS A 131 3.13 -6.36 -15.44
C LYS A 131 3.24 -7.41 -14.32
N ARG A 132 3.84 -7.02 -13.19
CA ARG A 132 4.04 -7.89 -12.05
C ARG A 132 2.72 -8.31 -11.39
N CYS A 133 1.77 -7.38 -11.22
CA CYS A 133 0.43 -7.68 -10.76
C CYS A 133 -0.27 -8.72 -11.65
N VAL A 134 -0.16 -8.58 -12.97
CA VAL A 134 -0.74 -9.56 -13.92
C VAL A 134 -0.06 -10.93 -13.80
N ILE A 135 1.27 -10.99 -13.68
CA ILE A 135 2.01 -12.26 -13.47
C ILE A 135 1.57 -12.96 -12.18
N LEU A 136 1.25 -12.18 -11.13
CA LEU A 136 0.74 -12.71 -9.85
C LEU A 136 -0.77 -13.01 -9.88
N GLY A 137 -1.42 -12.89 -11.04
CA GLY A 137 -2.82 -13.29 -11.24
C GLY A 137 -3.86 -12.19 -11.01
N CYS A 138 -3.47 -10.92 -10.90
CA CYS A 138 -4.43 -9.82 -10.84
C CYS A 138 -5.17 -9.71 -12.18
N SER A 139 -6.49 -9.87 -12.15
CA SER A 139 -7.35 -9.73 -13.32
C SER A 139 -7.48 -8.27 -13.76
N ARG A 140 -7.85 -8.07 -15.03
CA ARG A 140 -8.14 -6.74 -15.56
C ARG A 140 -9.26 -6.06 -14.78
N GLU A 141 -10.30 -6.82 -14.45
CA GLU A 141 -11.45 -6.34 -13.68
C GLU A 141 -11.01 -5.86 -12.29
N GLN A 142 -10.13 -6.59 -11.60
CA GLN A 142 -9.58 -6.16 -10.31
C GLN A 142 -8.77 -4.86 -10.45
N LEU A 143 -7.96 -4.73 -11.51
CA LEU A 143 -7.20 -3.50 -11.74
C LEU A 143 -8.09 -2.31 -12.07
N GLU A 144 -9.18 -2.51 -12.82
CA GLU A 144 -10.17 -1.45 -13.08
C GLU A 144 -10.94 -1.05 -11.82
N LEU A 145 -11.26 -2.01 -10.93
CA LEU A 145 -11.88 -1.73 -9.63
C LEU A 145 -10.99 -0.87 -8.71
N LEU A 146 -9.66 -0.93 -8.84
CA LEU A 146 -8.74 -0.05 -8.09
C LEU A 146 -9.05 1.43 -8.30
N VAL A 147 -9.42 1.81 -9.53
CA VAL A 147 -9.74 3.21 -9.88
C VAL A 147 -10.93 3.69 -9.06
N ILE A 148 -11.95 2.85 -8.93
CA ILE A 148 -13.17 3.16 -8.18
C ILE A 148 -12.84 3.32 -6.69
N GLU A 149 -12.05 2.39 -6.14
CA GLU A 149 -11.66 2.44 -4.74
C GLU A 149 -10.77 3.64 -4.41
N LEU A 150 -9.84 4.00 -5.29
CA LEU A 150 -9.02 5.21 -5.14
C LEU A 150 -9.86 6.49 -5.20
N ALA A 151 -10.87 6.53 -6.08
CA ALA A 151 -11.77 7.69 -6.18
C ALA A 151 -12.59 7.85 -4.90
N ARG A 152 -13.03 6.74 -4.32
CA ARG A 152 -13.89 6.70 -3.12
C ARG A 152 -13.13 6.94 -1.82
N LYS A 153 -11.93 6.38 -1.68
CA LYS A 153 -11.17 6.35 -0.42
C LYS A 153 -10.03 7.36 -0.36
N VAL A 154 -9.57 7.88 -1.50
CA VAL A 154 -8.36 8.71 -1.57
C VAL A 154 -8.65 10.06 -2.24
N SER A 155 -8.73 10.09 -3.58
CA SER A 155 -9.09 11.29 -4.34
C SER A 155 -9.42 10.96 -5.80
N SER A 156 -10.25 11.80 -6.42
CA SER A 156 -10.56 11.71 -7.85
C SER A 156 -9.31 11.90 -8.74
N HIS A 157 -8.36 12.74 -8.32
CA HIS A 157 -7.15 13.02 -9.09
C HIS A 157 -6.22 11.80 -9.18
N ILE A 158 -5.96 11.13 -8.05
CA ILE A 158 -5.15 9.90 -8.04
C ILE A 158 -5.85 8.77 -8.81
N ALA A 159 -7.18 8.66 -8.67
CA ALA A 159 -7.96 7.70 -9.45
C ALA A 159 -7.85 7.96 -10.96
N MET A 160 -7.93 9.21 -11.39
CA MET A 160 -7.78 9.57 -12.81
C MET A 160 -6.36 9.24 -13.33
N ARG A 161 -5.34 9.46 -12.50
CA ARG A 161 -3.96 9.06 -12.84
C ARG A 161 -3.84 7.54 -12.97
N ALA A 162 -4.37 6.78 -12.01
CA ALA A 162 -4.41 5.32 -12.05
C ALA A 162 -5.10 4.83 -13.33
N LYS A 163 -6.27 5.39 -13.66
CA LYS A 163 -7.00 5.09 -14.89
C LYS A 163 -6.16 5.32 -16.15
N CYS A 164 -5.48 6.46 -16.26
CA CYS A 164 -4.63 6.76 -17.41
C CYS A 164 -3.49 5.74 -17.56
N TYR A 165 -2.89 5.29 -16.47
CA TYR A 165 -1.86 4.24 -16.51
C TYR A 165 -2.42 2.89 -16.95
N LEU A 166 -3.59 2.50 -16.43
CA LEU A 166 -4.25 1.25 -16.78
C LEU A 166 -4.66 1.21 -18.26
N GLU A 167 -5.25 2.29 -18.78
CA GLU A 167 -5.59 2.41 -20.21
C GLU A 167 -4.36 2.26 -21.10
N LYS A 168 -3.26 2.93 -20.74
CA LYS A 168 -1.97 2.80 -21.45
C LYS A 168 -1.39 1.39 -21.37
N HIS A 169 -1.55 0.70 -20.25
CA HIS A 169 -1.07 -0.66 -20.07
C HIS A 169 -1.87 -1.64 -20.93
N PHE A 170 -3.21 -1.61 -20.85
CA PHE A 170 -4.06 -2.50 -21.62
C PHE A 170 -4.00 -2.26 -23.13
N ALA A 171 -3.76 -1.01 -23.57
CA ALA A 171 -3.54 -0.72 -24.98
C ALA A 171 -2.24 -1.36 -25.56
N LYS A 172 -1.27 -1.73 -24.71
CA LYS A 172 -0.01 -2.37 -25.13
C LYS A 172 -0.04 -3.90 -25.05
N VAL A 173 -0.98 -4.46 -24.29
CA VAL A 173 -1.10 -5.89 -24.01
C VAL A 173 -2.32 -6.51 -24.71
N GLY A 174 -3.21 -5.68 -25.26
CA GLY A 174 -4.35 -6.08 -26.09
C GLY A 174 -3.98 -6.38 -27.54
#